data_AF-A0A512J2F2-F1
#
_entry.id   AF-A0A512J2F2-F1
#
_cell.length_a   1.000
_cell.length_b   1.000
_cell.length_c   1.000
_cell.angle_alpha   90.00
_cell.angle_beta   90.00
_cell.angle_gamma   90.00
#
_symmetry.space_group_name_H-M   'P 1'
#
loop_
_entity.id
_entity.type
_entity.pdbx_description
1 polymer ?
#
loop_
_entity_poly.entity_id
_entity_poly.type
_entity_poly.pdbx_seq_one_letter_code
_entity_poly.pdbx_strand_id
1 'polypeptide(L)'
;MLRLERALPPIFPAAVLQHALSRPLVPPTPRLAVESFWRSHVLRADRLARALAARSGAPEGWTWRPGAETGGGGAAGFRAPPSPYREAAHLLGRGRCCVCGQPVYRFGWHVDLWGTGIPNRNAGWHSACVAAWKLWLAPSDQIPALKRRQGHRCAVSGKRLLRTAEIDHRVPLYRVWREHRDAPWPSLLAFWGAPNLQVVNRAVHAAKCRDEAGERARLRRASDPDAAADG
;
A
#
# COMPACT_ATOMS: atom_id res chain seq x y z
N MET A 1 6.49 -19.71 31.16
CA MET A 1 5.36 -18.82 30.81
C MET A 1 5.88 -17.69 29.93
N LEU A 2 5.37 -17.57 28.69
CA LEU A 2 5.92 -16.64 27.71
C LEU A 2 5.61 -15.19 28.11
N ARG A 3 6.54 -14.25 27.89
CA ARG A 3 6.36 -12.82 28.22
C ARG A 3 5.10 -12.21 27.58
N LEU A 4 4.71 -12.72 26.41
CA LEU A 4 3.50 -12.31 25.70
C LEU A 4 2.23 -12.64 26.49
N GLU A 5 2.09 -13.87 26.98
CA GLU A 5 0.89 -14.36 27.68
C GLU A 5 0.56 -13.49 28.91
N ARG A 6 1.60 -13.08 29.66
CA ARG A 6 1.47 -12.19 30.83
C ARG A 6 1.00 -10.78 30.46
N ALA A 7 1.21 -10.36 29.22
CA ALA A 7 0.91 -9.01 28.75
C ALA A 7 -0.38 -8.93 27.91
N LEU A 8 -1.06 -10.06 27.67
CA LEU A 8 -2.28 -10.07 26.88
C LEU A 8 -3.43 -9.41 27.66
N PRO A 9 -4.20 -8.50 27.03
CA PRO A 9 -5.48 -8.09 27.58
C PRO A 9 -6.49 -9.25 27.54
N PRO A 10 -7.62 -9.14 28.28
CA PRO A 10 -8.71 -10.13 28.22
C PRO A 10 -9.24 -10.35 26.80
N ILE A 11 -9.31 -9.29 25.98
CA ILE A 11 -9.72 -9.36 24.58
C ILE A 11 -8.51 -9.08 23.68
N PHE A 12 -8.09 -10.09 22.91
CA PHE A 12 -7.03 -9.99 21.92
C PHE A 12 -7.37 -10.79 20.65
N PRO A 13 -7.03 -10.33 19.44
CA PRO A 13 -7.43 -11.03 18.22
C PRO A 13 -6.81 -12.45 18.14
N ALA A 14 -7.65 -13.48 18.07
CA ALA A 14 -7.21 -14.87 18.06
C ALA A 14 -6.22 -15.19 16.92
N ALA A 15 -6.49 -14.69 15.70
CA ALA A 15 -5.59 -14.87 14.56
C ALA A 15 -4.20 -14.23 14.76
N VAL A 16 -4.14 -13.11 15.50
CA VAL A 16 -2.87 -12.45 15.85
C VAL A 16 -2.13 -13.28 16.89
N LEU A 17 -2.82 -13.81 17.89
CA LEU A 17 -2.23 -14.67 18.91
C LEU A 17 -1.68 -15.97 18.31
N GLN A 18 -2.47 -16.66 17.50
CA GLN A 18 -2.05 -17.88 16.78
C GLN A 18 -0.81 -17.62 15.91
N HIS A 19 -0.80 -16.50 15.16
CA HIS A 19 0.38 -16.10 14.39
C HIS A 19 1.59 -15.84 15.29
N ALA A 20 1.41 -15.13 16.40
CA ALA A 20 2.50 -14.79 17.32
C ALA A 20 3.13 -16.03 17.96
N LEU A 21 2.31 -16.98 18.41
CA LEU A 21 2.76 -18.23 19.05
C LEU A 21 3.42 -19.21 18.06
N SER A 22 3.10 -19.13 16.77
CA SER A 22 3.74 -19.91 15.72
C SER A 22 5.05 -19.31 15.20
N ARG A 23 5.51 -18.17 15.74
CA ARG A 23 6.81 -17.59 15.37
C ARG A 23 7.95 -18.30 16.10
N PRO A 24 9.09 -18.54 15.42
CA PRO A 24 10.29 -19.06 16.09
C PRO A 24 10.72 -18.20 17.29
N LEU A 25 10.60 -16.88 17.15
CA LEU A 25 10.73 -15.92 18.24
C LEU A 25 9.36 -15.28 18.50
N VAL A 26 8.72 -15.69 19.60
CA VAL A 26 7.43 -15.14 20.03
C VAL A 26 7.59 -13.65 20.35
N PRO A 27 6.81 -12.75 19.72
CA PRO A 27 6.88 -11.32 20.01
C PRO A 27 6.64 -11.03 21.50
N PRO A 28 7.46 -10.21 22.17
CA PRO A 28 7.40 -10.06 23.61
C PRO A 28 6.23 -9.19 24.10
N THR A 29 5.52 -8.49 23.21
CA THR A 29 4.41 -7.60 23.57
C THR A 29 3.24 -7.73 22.59
N PRO A 30 1.99 -7.44 23.02
CA PRO A 30 0.82 -7.48 22.13
C PRO A 30 0.94 -6.55 20.91
N ARG A 31 1.58 -5.37 21.08
CA ARG A 31 1.84 -4.44 19.96
C ARG A 31 2.72 -5.08 18.90
N LEU A 32 3.82 -5.72 19.31
CA LEU A 32 4.75 -6.39 18.39
C LEU A 32 4.12 -7.64 17.77
N ALA A 33 3.21 -8.32 18.48
CA ALA A 33 2.40 -9.40 17.92
C ALA A 33 1.50 -8.91 16.78
N VAL A 34 0.78 -7.80 16.99
CA VAL A 34 -0.04 -7.15 15.96
C VAL A 34 0.79 -6.71 14.75
N GLU A 35 1.95 -6.08 14.97
CA GLU A 35 2.86 -5.67 13.89
C GLU A 35 3.37 -6.87 13.09
N SER A 36 3.84 -7.91 13.78
CA SER A 36 4.31 -9.16 13.17
C SER A 36 3.23 -9.80 12.30
N PHE A 37 1.99 -9.85 12.80
CA PHE A 37 0.86 -10.38 12.05
C PHE A 37 0.65 -9.63 10.74
N TRP A 38 0.52 -8.29 10.78
CA TRP A 38 0.25 -7.52 9.55
C TRP A 38 1.41 -7.56 8.56
N ARG A 39 2.66 -7.58 9.03
CA ARG A 39 3.84 -7.73 8.17
C ARG A 39 3.84 -9.07 7.42
N SER A 40 3.37 -10.15 8.05
CA SER A 40 3.26 -11.46 7.39
C SER A 40 2.01 -11.61 6.51
N HIS A 41 1.02 -10.73 6.68
CA HIS A 41 -0.26 -10.77 5.97
C HIS A 41 -0.46 -9.53 5.09
N VAL A 42 0.57 -9.13 4.35
CA VAL A 42 0.61 -7.88 3.60
C VAL A 42 -0.54 -7.68 2.60
N LEU A 43 -1.03 -8.76 1.97
CA LEU A 43 -2.18 -8.70 1.05
C LEU A 43 -3.52 -8.46 1.77
N ARG A 44 -3.65 -8.96 3.01
CA ARG A 44 -4.79 -8.62 3.88
C ARG A 44 -4.67 -7.18 4.36
N ALA A 45 -3.46 -6.73 4.68
CA ALA A 45 -3.18 -5.36 5.08
C ALA A 45 -3.55 -4.37 3.97
N ASP A 46 -3.16 -4.64 2.71
CA ASP A 46 -3.56 -3.86 1.53
C ASP A 46 -5.09 -3.72 1.42
N ARG A 47 -5.79 -4.85 1.41
CA ARG A 47 -7.25 -4.88 1.28
C ARG A 47 -7.91 -4.07 2.41
N LEU A 48 -7.45 -4.25 3.64
CA LEU A 48 -7.99 -3.54 4.79
C LEU A 48 -7.70 -2.05 4.72
N ALA A 49 -6.47 -1.63 4.41
CA ALA A 49 -6.11 -0.23 4.32
C ALA A 49 -6.95 0.52 3.26
N ARG A 50 -7.18 -0.11 2.10
CA ARG A 50 -8.05 0.45 1.05
C ARG A 50 -9.52 0.51 1.49
N ALA A 51 -10.02 -0.51 2.19
CA ALA A 51 -11.38 -0.49 2.73
C ALA A 51 -11.55 0.61 3.80
N LEU A 52 -10.55 0.82 4.66
CA LEU A 52 -10.55 1.90 5.65
C LEU A 52 -10.50 3.28 4.99
N ALA A 53 -9.70 3.45 3.93
CA ALA A 53 -9.66 4.68 3.15
C ALA A 53 -11.01 4.96 2.48
N ALA A 54 -11.66 3.93 1.92
CA ALA A 54 -13.00 4.05 1.34
C ALA A 54 -14.06 4.50 2.35
N ARG A 55 -13.93 4.10 3.63
CA ARG A 55 -14.80 4.57 4.71
C ARG A 55 -14.59 6.03 5.09
N SER A 56 -13.40 6.58 4.87
CA SER A 56 -13.11 8.00 5.16
C SER A 56 -13.42 8.92 3.98
N GLY A 57 -13.22 8.44 2.75
CA GLY A 57 -13.20 9.30 1.58
C GLY A 57 -11.97 10.21 1.54
N ALA A 58 -11.92 11.09 0.55
CA ALA A 58 -10.96 12.19 0.54
C ALA A 58 -11.45 13.31 1.47
N PRO A 59 -10.56 14.12 2.08
CA PRO A 59 -10.95 15.40 2.67
C PRO A 59 -11.66 16.27 1.65
N GLU A 60 -12.53 17.15 2.13
CA GLU A 60 -13.19 18.14 1.28
C GLU A 60 -12.17 19.03 0.55
N GLY A 61 -12.40 19.26 -0.74
CA GLY A 61 -11.52 20.06 -1.60
C GLY A 61 -10.18 19.41 -1.96
N TRP A 62 -9.87 18.22 -1.46
CA TRP A 62 -8.61 17.55 -1.76
C TRP A 62 -8.58 17.02 -3.20
N THR A 63 -7.45 17.22 -3.88
CA THR A 63 -7.18 16.70 -5.23
C THR A 63 -5.76 16.14 -5.28
N TRP A 64 -5.54 15.07 -6.06
CA TRP A 64 -4.20 14.48 -6.16
C TRP A 64 -3.27 15.37 -7.00
N ARG A 65 -2.21 15.88 -6.36
CA ARG A 65 -1.19 16.74 -6.99
C ARG A 65 0.22 16.19 -6.70
N PRO A 66 0.98 15.74 -7.72
CA PRO A 66 2.37 15.33 -7.58
C PRO A 66 3.20 16.54 -7.16
N GLY A 67 4.07 16.38 -6.17
CA GLY A 67 4.97 17.44 -5.75
C GLY A 67 4.36 18.51 -4.83
N ALA A 68 3.12 18.34 -4.34
CA ALA A 68 2.64 19.13 -3.20
C ALA A 68 3.43 18.70 -1.95
N GLU A 69 4.12 19.65 -1.34
CA GLU A 69 5.09 19.45 -0.27
C GLU A 69 4.58 18.58 0.88
N THR A 70 5.22 17.42 1.08
CA THR A 70 5.12 16.69 2.34
C THR A 70 6.31 17.05 3.20
N GLY A 71 6.05 17.74 4.32
CA GLY A 71 7.03 17.92 5.39
C GLY A 71 7.67 16.59 5.77
N GLY A 72 8.97 16.47 5.46
CA GLY A 72 9.78 15.27 5.71
C GLY A 72 10.03 14.38 4.48
N GLY A 73 10.82 14.88 3.53
CA GLY A 73 11.62 14.05 2.60
C GLY A 73 11.15 13.97 1.15
N GLY A 74 11.50 14.99 0.36
CA GLY A 74 11.83 14.90 -1.08
C GLY A 74 10.75 14.48 -2.09
N ALA A 75 10.29 15.44 -2.90
CA ALA A 75 9.71 15.31 -4.25
C ALA A 75 9.05 13.95 -4.58
N ALA A 76 7.93 13.64 -3.93
CA ALA A 76 7.14 12.48 -4.28
C ALA A 76 6.33 12.77 -5.57
N GLY A 77 6.91 12.46 -6.73
CA GLY A 77 6.18 12.42 -8.00
C GLY A 77 5.05 11.38 -7.96
N PHE A 78 4.34 11.18 -9.07
CA PHE A 78 3.19 10.25 -9.19
C PHE A 78 3.48 8.77 -8.83
N ARG A 79 4.72 8.43 -8.47
CA ARG A 79 5.12 7.10 -7.99
C ARG A 79 4.74 6.86 -6.53
N ALA A 80 4.60 7.91 -5.72
CA ALA A 80 4.13 7.77 -4.35
C ALA A 80 2.60 7.62 -4.32
N PRO A 81 2.05 6.77 -3.43
CA PRO A 81 0.60 6.68 -3.27
C PRO A 81 0.04 8.01 -2.78
N PRO A 82 -1.12 8.47 -3.29
CA PRO A 82 -1.79 9.63 -2.73
C PRO A 82 -2.16 9.36 -1.26
N SER A 83 -1.93 10.33 -0.40
CA SER A 83 -2.13 10.20 1.05
C SER A 83 -2.58 11.53 1.67
N PRO A 84 -3.83 11.95 1.43
CA PRO A 84 -4.37 13.25 1.86
C PRO A 84 -4.10 13.54 3.33
N TYR A 85 -4.39 12.59 4.21
CA TYR A 85 -4.25 12.76 5.66
C TYR A 85 -2.81 12.77 6.16
N ARG A 86 -1.80 12.78 5.28
CA ARG A 86 -0.40 13.08 5.58
C ARG A 86 -0.02 14.53 5.24
N GLU A 87 -0.83 15.21 4.44
CA GLU A 87 -0.63 16.60 4.06
C GLU A 87 -1.04 17.51 5.22
N ALA A 88 -0.23 18.54 5.50
CA ALA A 88 -0.43 19.41 6.66
C ALA A 88 -1.84 20.01 6.73
N ALA A 89 -2.40 20.42 5.58
CA ALA A 89 -3.73 20.99 5.45
C ALA A 89 -4.87 20.03 5.84
N HIS A 90 -4.62 18.72 5.84
CA HIS A 90 -5.64 17.69 6.07
C HIS A 90 -5.26 16.73 7.20
N LEU A 91 -4.25 17.07 8.02
CA LEU A 91 -3.86 16.29 9.17
C LEU A 91 -5.00 16.21 10.19
N LEU A 92 -5.40 14.99 10.54
CA LEU A 92 -6.46 14.75 11.55
C LEU A 92 -5.91 14.65 12.98
N GLY A 93 -4.60 14.79 13.17
CA GLY A 93 -3.94 14.67 14.47
C GLY A 93 -3.81 13.23 14.99
N ARG A 94 -3.37 13.11 16.24
CA ARG A 94 -3.17 11.81 16.90
C ARG A 94 -4.51 11.10 17.17
N GLY A 95 -4.46 9.77 17.29
CA GLY A 95 -5.67 8.93 17.44
C GLY A 95 -6.34 8.60 16.12
N ARG A 96 -5.89 9.17 14.99
CA ARG A 96 -6.36 8.87 13.65
C ARG A 96 -5.21 8.46 12.75
N CYS A 97 -5.48 7.59 11.79
CA CYS A 97 -4.47 7.07 10.89
C CYS A 97 -4.23 8.06 9.76
N CYS A 98 -3.00 8.53 9.58
CA CYS A 98 -2.65 9.44 8.50
C CYS A 98 -2.65 8.78 7.10
N VAL A 99 -2.79 7.45 7.01
CA VAL A 99 -2.93 6.75 5.73
C VAL A 99 -4.39 6.64 5.30
N CYS A 100 -5.29 6.31 6.22
CA CYS A 100 -6.68 5.99 5.86
C CYS A 100 -7.73 6.90 6.49
N GLY A 101 -7.36 7.84 7.37
CA GLY A 101 -8.26 8.78 8.07
C GLY A 101 -9.03 8.19 9.27
N GLN A 102 -9.10 6.87 9.39
CA GLN A 102 -9.90 6.18 10.41
C GLN A 102 -9.24 6.24 11.81
N PRO A 103 -10.04 6.18 12.90
CA PRO A 103 -9.52 6.10 14.27
C PRO A 103 -8.61 4.89 14.49
N VAL A 104 -7.53 5.08 15.25
CA VAL A 104 -6.57 4.02 15.61
C VAL A 104 -6.81 3.61 17.06
N TYR A 105 -7.03 2.32 17.30
CA TYR A 105 -7.29 1.80 18.63
C TYR A 105 -6.03 1.17 19.25
N ARG A 106 -6.19 0.55 20.42
CA ARG A 106 -5.10 -0.06 21.18
C ARG A 106 -4.28 -1.00 20.28
N PHE A 107 -2.96 -0.97 20.48
CA PHE A 107 -1.96 -1.69 19.68
C PHE A 107 -1.90 -1.37 18.18
N GLY A 108 -2.52 -0.27 17.73
CA GLY A 108 -2.57 0.07 16.31
C GLY A 108 -3.65 -0.71 15.55
N TRP A 109 -4.66 -1.24 16.26
CA TRP A 109 -5.77 -1.96 15.66
C TRP A 109 -6.80 -1.01 15.04
N HIS A 110 -7.57 -1.53 14.07
CA HIS A 110 -8.43 -0.74 13.19
C HIS A 110 -9.91 -0.69 13.63
N VAL A 111 -10.27 -1.46 14.66
CA VAL A 111 -11.60 -1.52 15.27
C VAL A 111 -11.45 -1.43 16.79
N ASP A 112 -12.44 -0.86 17.47
CA ASP A 112 -12.49 -0.86 18.92
C ASP A 112 -12.91 -2.23 19.45
N LEU A 113 -11.94 -3.10 19.69
CA LEU A 113 -12.20 -4.42 20.28
C LEU A 113 -12.51 -4.36 21.77
N TRP A 114 -12.24 -3.23 22.43
CA TRP A 114 -12.34 -3.10 23.88
C TRP A 114 -13.58 -2.30 24.30
N GLY A 115 -14.36 -1.79 23.35
CA GLY A 115 -15.61 -1.07 23.59
C GLY A 115 -15.44 0.21 24.40
N THR A 116 -14.24 0.80 24.40
CA THR A 116 -13.97 2.02 25.18
C THR A 116 -14.47 3.27 24.48
N GLY A 117 -14.75 3.21 23.17
CA GLY A 117 -15.07 4.35 22.32
C GLY A 117 -13.90 5.32 22.12
N ILE A 118 -12.72 5.05 22.72
CA ILE A 118 -11.62 5.99 22.82
C ILE A 118 -10.46 5.55 21.92
N PRO A 119 -10.12 6.32 20.87
CA PRO A 119 -8.93 6.07 20.07
C PRO A 119 -7.63 6.28 20.86
N ASN A 120 -6.58 5.59 20.44
CA ASN A 120 -5.24 5.69 21.00
C ASN A 120 -4.56 7.01 20.56
N ARG A 121 -4.63 8.02 21.44
CA ARG A 121 -4.03 9.36 21.24
C ARG A 121 -2.51 9.38 21.09
N ASN A 122 -1.81 8.26 21.25
CA ASN A 122 -0.37 8.17 20.97
C ASN A 122 -0.07 7.63 19.56
N ALA A 123 -1.06 7.04 18.89
CA ALA A 123 -0.90 6.45 17.57
C ALA A 123 -1.33 7.41 16.45
N GLY A 124 -0.56 7.43 15.36
CA GLY A 124 -0.93 8.10 14.10
C GLY A 124 -1.13 7.12 12.93
N TRP A 125 -1.03 5.81 13.20
CA TRP A 125 -1.02 4.77 12.18
C TRP A 125 -1.64 3.48 12.70
N HIS A 126 -2.45 2.80 11.88
CA HIS A 126 -2.72 1.38 12.09
C HIS A 126 -1.51 0.54 11.68
N SER A 127 -1.25 -0.55 12.39
CA SER A 127 -0.21 -1.50 11.98
C SER A 127 -0.50 -2.12 10.61
N ALA A 128 -1.79 -2.33 10.27
CA ALA A 128 -2.21 -2.77 8.93
C ALA A 128 -1.86 -1.73 7.85
N CYS A 129 -2.16 -0.45 8.09
CA CYS A 129 -1.89 0.62 7.15
C CYS A 129 -0.38 0.84 6.95
N VAL A 130 0.45 0.65 7.99
CA VAL A 130 1.92 0.66 7.84
C VAL A 130 2.38 -0.48 6.92
N ALA A 131 1.87 -1.70 7.10
CA ALA A 131 2.23 -2.83 6.25
C ALA A 131 1.78 -2.63 4.80
N ALA A 132 0.58 -2.08 4.58
CA ALA A 132 0.10 -1.72 3.24
C ALA A 132 0.96 -0.61 2.61
N TRP A 133 1.29 0.45 3.36
CA TRP A 133 2.14 1.53 2.89
C TRP A 133 3.53 1.04 2.44
N LYS A 134 4.13 0.10 3.19
CA LYS A 134 5.40 -0.54 2.81
C LYS A 134 5.26 -1.35 1.51
N LEU A 135 4.16 -2.09 1.32
CA LEU A 135 3.88 -2.77 0.04
C LEU A 135 3.79 -1.77 -1.12
N TRP A 136 3.10 -0.66 -0.91
CA TRP A 136 2.87 0.34 -1.96
C TRP A 136 4.15 1.07 -2.38
N LEU A 137 5.06 1.34 -1.44
CA LEU A 137 6.34 1.99 -1.73
C LEU A 137 7.42 1.03 -2.26
N ALA A 138 7.43 -0.21 -1.76
CA ALA A 138 8.47 -1.18 -2.07
C ALA A 138 7.86 -2.57 -2.34
N PRO A 139 7.09 -2.73 -3.44
CA PRO A 139 6.42 -4.00 -3.72
C PRO A 139 7.40 -5.14 -3.98
N SER A 140 8.63 -4.84 -4.46
CA SER A 140 9.74 -5.79 -4.64
C SER A 140 10.02 -6.66 -3.42
N ASP A 141 9.82 -6.13 -2.21
CA ASP A 141 10.08 -6.84 -0.96
C ASP A 141 9.02 -7.92 -0.68
N GLN A 142 7.92 -7.89 -1.43
CA GLN A 142 6.74 -8.74 -1.24
C GLN A 142 6.56 -9.77 -2.37
N ILE A 143 7.60 -10.02 -3.18
CA ILE A 143 7.62 -11.04 -4.25
C ILE A 143 7.06 -12.39 -3.76
N PRO A 144 7.49 -12.97 -2.60
CA PRO A 144 6.97 -14.26 -2.17
C PRO A 144 5.45 -14.27 -1.94
N ALA A 145 4.91 -13.19 -1.37
CA ALA A 145 3.47 -13.07 -1.14
C ALA A 145 2.68 -12.97 -2.45
N LEU A 146 3.19 -12.19 -3.41
CA LEU A 146 2.54 -12.02 -4.71
C LEU A 146 2.67 -13.27 -5.60
N LYS A 147 3.80 -14.00 -5.54
CA LYS A 147 3.95 -15.30 -6.20
C LYS A 147 2.90 -16.31 -5.71
N ARG A 148 2.70 -16.40 -4.39
CA ARG A 148 1.67 -17.27 -3.80
C ARG A 148 0.27 -16.89 -4.27
N ARG A 149 -0.06 -15.59 -4.26
CA ARG A 149 -1.36 -15.09 -4.76
C ARG A 149 -1.63 -15.48 -6.22
N GLN A 150 -0.60 -15.56 -7.05
CA GLN A 150 -0.72 -15.95 -8.46
C GLN A 150 -0.56 -17.46 -8.70
N GLY A 151 -0.59 -18.30 -7.66
CA GLY A 151 -0.37 -19.74 -7.83
C GLY A 151 0.99 -20.07 -8.46
N HIS A 152 2.00 -19.22 -8.24
CA HIS A 152 3.33 -19.33 -8.84
C HIS A 152 3.33 -19.35 -10.38
N ARG A 153 2.34 -18.71 -11.02
CA ARG A 153 2.24 -18.52 -12.46
C ARG A 153 2.42 -17.05 -12.85
N CYS A 154 3.08 -16.83 -13.99
CA CYS A 154 3.23 -15.54 -14.63
C CYS A 154 1.86 -15.00 -14.99
N ALA A 155 1.54 -13.80 -14.51
CA ALA A 155 0.22 -13.20 -14.73
C ALA A 155 -0.11 -12.97 -16.21
N VAL A 156 0.92 -12.79 -17.04
CA VAL A 156 0.77 -12.49 -18.47
C VAL A 156 0.86 -13.76 -19.33
N SER A 157 1.86 -14.62 -19.10
CA SER A 157 2.09 -15.77 -19.97
C SER A 157 1.54 -17.11 -19.47
N GLY A 158 1.01 -17.16 -18.23
CA GLY A 158 0.54 -18.41 -17.61
C GLY A 158 1.63 -19.41 -17.26
N LYS A 159 2.88 -19.22 -17.71
CA LYS A 159 4.03 -20.09 -17.42
C LYS A 159 4.43 -20.02 -15.94
N ARG A 160 5.16 -21.03 -15.45
CA ARG A 160 5.72 -21.02 -14.08
C ARG A 160 6.60 -19.78 -13.87
N LEU A 161 6.50 -19.18 -12.68
CA LEU A 161 7.35 -18.07 -12.27
C LEU A 161 8.77 -18.55 -11.98
N LEU A 162 9.74 -17.89 -12.59
CA LEU A 162 11.16 -18.14 -12.36
C LEU A 162 11.66 -17.46 -11.08
N ARG A 163 12.88 -17.78 -10.67
CA ARG A 163 13.56 -17.09 -9.55
C ARG A 163 13.71 -15.59 -9.85
N THR A 164 14.04 -15.27 -11.09
CA THR A 164 14.24 -13.92 -11.65
C THR A 164 12.95 -13.21 -12.06
N ALA A 165 11.78 -13.72 -11.64
CA ALA A 165 10.53 -13.02 -11.89
C ALA A 165 10.47 -11.70 -11.09
N GLU A 166 9.94 -10.67 -11.72
CA GLU A 166 9.91 -9.30 -11.22
C GLU A 166 8.47 -8.88 -10.96
N ILE A 167 8.28 -7.87 -10.11
CA ILE A 167 6.97 -7.25 -9.91
C ILE A 167 6.80 -6.11 -10.89
N ASP A 168 5.59 -6.04 -11.42
CA ASP A 168 5.16 -5.07 -12.40
C ASP A 168 3.76 -4.55 -12.02
N HIS A 169 3.44 -3.35 -12.47
CA HIS A 169 2.10 -2.75 -12.33
C HIS A 169 1.31 -3.03 -13.60
N ARG A 170 0.14 -3.68 -13.52
CA ARG A 170 -0.73 -3.96 -14.68
C ARG A 170 -1.02 -2.69 -15.48
N VAL A 171 -1.44 -1.64 -14.79
CA VAL A 171 -1.54 -0.26 -15.28
C VAL A 171 -0.34 0.53 -14.76
N PRO A 172 0.57 1.00 -15.63
CA PRO A 172 1.75 1.75 -15.21
C PRO A 172 1.38 3.06 -14.52
N LEU A 173 2.10 3.43 -13.46
CA LEU A 173 1.75 4.59 -12.63
C LEU A 173 1.75 5.94 -13.40
N TYR A 174 2.51 6.08 -14.48
CA TYR A 174 2.45 7.28 -15.32
C TYR A 174 1.10 7.40 -16.05
N ARG A 175 0.50 6.27 -16.42
CA ARG A 175 -0.82 6.22 -17.05
C ARG A 175 -1.90 6.53 -16.02
N VAL A 176 -1.74 6.04 -14.79
CA VAL A 176 -2.61 6.39 -13.65
C VAL A 176 -2.64 7.89 -13.42
N TRP A 177 -1.48 8.54 -13.41
CA TRP A 177 -1.41 9.99 -13.29
C TRP A 177 -2.13 10.72 -14.43
N ARG A 178 -1.99 10.25 -15.67
CA ARG A 178 -2.60 10.90 -16.83
C ARG A 178 -4.11 10.70 -16.90
N GLU A 179 -4.58 9.47 -16.67
CA GLU A 179 -5.94 9.03 -17.03
C GLU A 179 -6.87 8.88 -15.84
N HIS A 180 -6.32 8.74 -14.62
CA HIS A 180 -7.10 8.40 -13.44
C HIS A 180 -6.94 9.40 -12.30
N ARG A 181 -6.18 10.49 -12.46
CA ARG A 181 -5.86 11.42 -11.35
C ARG A 181 -7.08 12.05 -10.69
N ASP A 182 -8.17 12.19 -11.43
CA ASP A 182 -9.42 12.79 -10.96
C ASP A 182 -10.37 11.74 -10.33
N ALA A 183 -9.95 10.47 -10.28
CA ALA A 183 -10.71 9.43 -9.60
C ALA A 183 -10.71 9.66 -8.07
N PRO A 184 -11.76 9.21 -7.35
CA PRO A 184 -11.78 9.27 -5.90
C PRO A 184 -10.54 8.64 -5.28
N TRP A 185 -9.95 9.31 -4.28
CA TRP A 185 -8.73 8.86 -3.62
C TRP A 185 -8.72 7.37 -3.20
N PRO A 186 -9.78 6.82 -2.59
CA PRO A 186 -9.80 5.40 -2.24
C PRO A 186 -9.66 4.46 -3.45
N SER A 187 -10.20 4.87 -4.61
CA SER A 187 -10.08 4.13 -5.86
C SER A 187 -8.65 4.19 -6.41
N LEU A 188 -7.98 5.36 -6.30
CA LEU A 188 -6.59 5.54 -6.70
C LEU A 188 -5.65 4.55 -6.00
N LEU A 189 -5.86 4.28 -4.70
CA LEU A 189 -5.00 3.38 -3.93
C LEU A 189 -4.90 1.95 -4.51
N ALA A 190 -5.90 1.51 -5.30
CA ALA A 190 -5.85 0.20 -5.97
C ALA A 190 -4.67 0.08 -6.96
N PHE A 191 -4.18 1.20 -7.50
CA PHE A 191 -3.07 1.23 -8.46
C PHE A 191 -1.70 0.97 -7.84
N TRP A 192 -1.52 1.19 -6.54
CA TRP A 192 -0.29 0.81 -5.82
C TRP A 192 -0.43 -0.52 -5.10
N GLY A 193 -1.67 -0.93 -4.86
CA GLY A 193 -2.01 -2.13 -4.12
C GLY A 193 -2.01 -3.40 -4.94
N ALA A 194 -2.36 -4.49 -4.25
CA ALA A 194 -2.49 -5.81 -4.85
C ALA A 194 -3.33 -5.85 -6.15
N PRO A 195 -4.43 -5.10 -6.33
CA PRO A 195 -5.22 -5.15 -7.58
C PRO A 195 -4.40 -4.87 -8.85
N ASN A 196 -3.43 -3.96 -8.75
CA ASN A 196 -2.59 -3.55 -9.88
C ASN A 196 -1.21 -4.20 -9.88
N LEU A 197 -0.76 -4.80 -8.78
CA LEU A 197 0.52 -5.51 -8.73
C LEU A 197 0.42 -6.93 -9.31
N GLN A 198 1.39 -7.28 -10.15
CA GLN A 198 1.56 -8.61 -10.71
C GLN A 198 3.03 -9.05 -10.70
N VAL A 199 3.27 -10.36 -10.67
CA VAL A 199 4.59 -10.95 -10.86
C VAL A 199 4.68 -11.54 -12.27
N VAL A 200 5.74 -11.18 -12.99
CA VAL A 200 5.97 -11.54 -14.38
C VAL A 200 7.39 -12.07 -14.57
N ASN A 201 7.59 -13.01 -15.48
CA ASN A 201 8.94 -13.44 -15.85
C ASN A 201 9.66 -12.32 -16.59
N ARG A 202 10.96 -12.14 -16.32
CA ARG A 202 11.76 -11.02 -16.85
C ARG A 202 11.67 -10.81 -18.37
N ALA A 203 11.65 -11.87 -19.16
CA ALA A 203 11.50 -11.76 -20.62
C ALA A 203 10.17 -11.10 -21.03
N VAL A 204 9.09 -11.41 -20.31
CA VAL A 204 7.76 -10.83 -20.53
C VAL A 204 7.73 -9.38 -20.05
N HIS A 205 8.35 -9.11 -18.90
CA HIS A 205 8.48 -7.75 -18.37
C HIS A 205 9.25 -6.84 -19.35
N ALA A 206 10.37 -7.33 -19.89
CA ALA A 206 11.18 -6.58 -20.85
C ALA A 206 10.41 -6.22 -22.13
N ALA A 207 9.54 -7.11 -22.62
CA ALA A 207 8.66 -6.81 -23.75
C ALA A 207 7.71 -5.66 -23.42
N LYS A 208 7.00 -5.76 -22.28
CA LYS A 208 6.10 -4.71 -21.81
C LYS A 208 6.82 -3.37 -21.61
N CYS A 209 8.01 -3.37 -21.02
CA CYS A 209 8.78 -2.13 -20.83
C CYS A 209 9.12 -1.44 -22.16
N ARG A 210 9.40 -2.21 -23.23
CA ARG A 210 9.63 -1.65 -24.57
C ARG A 210 8.36 -1.00 -25.12
N ASP A 211 7.21 -1.66 -24.97
CA ASP A 211 5.92 -1.14 -25.44
C ASP A 211 5.55 0.16 -24.72
N GLU A 212 5.72 0.21 -23.40
CA GLU A 212 5.49 1.42 -22.60
C GLU A 212 6.45 2.56 -22.96
N ALA A 213 7.72 2.25 -23.22
CA ALA A 213 8.68 3.25 -23.67
C ALA A 213 8.28 3.83 -25.03
N GLY A 214 7.80 2.97 -25.95
CA GLY A 214 7.26 3.39 -27.25
C GLY A 214 6.02 4.26 -27.12
N GLU A 215 5.10 3.93 -26.20
CA GLU A 215 3.93 4.77 -25.89
C GLU A 215 4.38 6.16 -25.40
N ARG A 216 5.27 6.22 -24.40
CA ARG A 216 5.80 7.50 -23.88
C ARG A 216 6.52 8.32 -24.93
N ALA A 217 7.20 7.69 -25.90
CA ALA A 217 7.85 8.41 -26.99
C ALA A 217 6.83 9.00 -27.97
N ARG A 218 5.80 8.23 -28.36
CA ARG A 218 4.71 8.73 -29.23
C ARG A 218 3.97 9.91 -28.62
N LEU A 219 3.68 9.84 -27.32
CA LEU A 219 2.98 10.90 -26.60
C LEU A 219 3.81 12.18 -26.52
N ARG A 220 5.12 12.07 -26.23
CA ARG A 220 6.01 13.24 -26.24
C ARG A 220 6.01 13.94 -27.60
N ARG A 221 6.08 13.19 -28.70
CA ARG A 221 5.98 13.75 -30.05
C ARG A 221 4.62 14.40 -30.34
N ALA A 222 3.53 13.80 -29.88
CA ALA A 222 2.19 14.37 -30.08
C ALA A 222 1.93 15.63 -29.24
N SER A 223 2.67 15.83 -28.15
CA SER A 223 2.58 17.01 -27.28
C SER A 223 3.57 18.12 -27.65
N ASP A 224 4.40 17.90 -28.68
CA ASP A 224 5.45 18.84 -29.12
C ASP A 224 5.23 19.20 -30.61
N PRO A 225 4.43 20.25 -30.90
CA PRO A 225 4.01 20.57 -32.27
C PRO A 225 5.15 21.08 -33.17
N ASP A 226 6.28 21.55 -32.63
CA ASP A 226 7.42 22.04 -33.40
C ASP A 226 8.38 20.94 -33.91
N ALA A 227 8.24 19.69 -33.44
CA ALA A 227 9.09 18.59 -33.90
C ALA A 227 8.66 17.99 -35.25
N ALA A 228 7.54 18.44 -35.82
CA ALA A 228 6.96 17.94 -37.07
C ALA A 228 7.20 18.88 -38.27
N ALA A 229 7.85 20.04 -38.08
CA ALA A 229 8.05 21.04 -39.14
C ALA A 229 9.41 20.94 -39.87
N ASP A 230 10.36 20.14 -39.37
CA ASP A 230 11.72 20.05 -39.91
C ASP A 230 12.07 18.67 -40.54
N GLY A 231 11.06 17.97 -41.09
CA GLY A 231 11.21 16.65 -41.73
C GLY A 231 11.11 16.70 -43.25
#